data_AF-A0A3D9D4Y6-F1
#
_entry.id   AF-A0A3D9D4Y6-F1
#
_cell.length_a   1.000
_cell.length_b   1.000
_cell.length_c   1.000
_cell.angle_alpha   90.00
_cell.angle_beta   90.00
_cell.angle_gamma   90.00
#
_symmetry.space_group_name_H-M   'P 1'
#
loop_
_entity.id
_entity.type
_entity.pdbx_description
1 polymer ?
#
loop_
_entity_poly.entity_id
_entity_poly.type
_entity_poly.pdbx_seq_one_letter_code
_entity_poly.pdbx_strand_id
1 'polypeptide(L)'
;MRYKIKYLILIFSFGLILYSCKNEKANPEYIERLASIENGLPSPYFNYYLYFKTDDDKLIETNITFLYKLYQDHYVETYKNNLNAFLTDLFTQNNPLKIEEIDIYKNKGYFLNIYDIDKKISNMNIENIKKRYLKSEQESFILIPKDLPSMSSLKTVLYEMFLNGYLITMNDYGGGYYNIEKFESK
;
A
#
# COMPACT_ATOMS: atom_id res chain seq x y z
N MET A 1 14.33 -41.08 32.81
CA MET A 1 14.60 -40.47 31.49
C MET A 1 13.36 -40.07 30.67
N ARG A 2 12.13 -40.13 31.20
CA ARG A 2 10.88 -39.80 30.47
C ARG A 2 10.43 -38.33 30.53
N TYR A 3 10.93 -37.57 31.50
CA TYR A 3 10.49 -36.18 31.72
C TYR A 3 11.22 -35.15 30.85
N LYS A 4 12.47 -35.42 30.42
CA LYS A 4 13.25 -34.49 29.58
C LYS A 4 12.75 -34.40 28.14
N ILE A 5 12.08 -35.44 27.62
CA ILE A 5 11.53 -35.48 26.26
C ILE A 5 10.24 -34.64 26.15
N LYS A 6 9.43 -34.56 27.21
CA LYS A 6 8.18 -33.77 27.21
C LYS A 6 8.44 -32.27 27.08
N TYR A 7 9.47 -31.74 27.72
CA TYR A 7 9.83 -30.32 27.63
C TYR A 7 10.44 -29.96 26.27
N LEU A 8 11.15 -30.88 25.62
CA LEU A 8 11.71 -30.64 24.29
C LEU A 8 10.60 -30.48 23.23
N ILE A 9 9.52 -31.27 23.33
CA ILE A 9 8.36 -31.19 22.43
C ILE A 9 7.56 -29.90 22.67
N LEU A 10 7.47 -29.43 23.93
CA LEU A 10 6.79 -28.17 24.28
C LEU A 10 7.53 -26.93 23.76
N ILE A 11 8.87 -26.96 23.75
CA ILE A 11 9.71 -25.88 23.20
C ILE A 11 9.63 -25.86 21.67
N PHE A 12 9.57 -27.03 21.02
CA PHE A 12 9.45 -27.12 19.56
C PHE A 12 8.07 -26.67 19.04
N SER A 13 7.01 -26.82 19.85
CA SER A 13 5.66 -26.34 19.51
C SER A 13 5.45 -24.84 19.75
N PHE A 14 6.24 -24.21 20.62
CA PHE A 14 6.26 -22.75 20.78
C PHE A 14 7.15 -22.01 19.76
N GLY A 15 8.16 -22.68 19.20
CA GLY A 15 9.05 -22.10 18.19
C GLY A 15 8.43 -21.89 16.81
N LEU A 16 7.34 -22.59 16.49
CA LEU A 16 6.70 -22.54 15.16
C LEU A 16 5.69 -21.38 14.99
N ILE A 17 5.39 -20.62 16.05
CA ILE A 17 4.44 -19.48 15.97
C ILE A 17 5.17 -18.17 15.55
N LEU A 18 6.50 -18.18 15.43
CA LEU A 18 7.28 -17.03 14.95
C LEU A 18 7.64 -17.12 13.46
N TYR A 19 6.97 -17.97 12.68
CA TYR A 19 6.77 -17.66 11.26
C TYR A 19 5.84 -16.47 11.20
N SER A 20 6.42 -15.28 11.43
CA SER A 20 5.86 -14.02 10.96
C SER A 20 5.45 -14.29 9.52
N CYS A 21 4.13 -14.30 9.28
CA CYS A 21 3.59 -14.18 7.94
C CYS A 21 4.20 -12.88 7.40
N LYS A 22 5.35 -12.97 6.73
CA LYS A 22 5.78 -11.94 5.80
C LYS A 22 4.60 -11.80 4.87
N ASN A 23 3.88 -10.70 4.96
CA ASN A 23 2.94 -10.31 3.94
C ASN A 23 3.75 -10.23 2.64
N GLU A 24 3.74 -11.32 1.86
CA GLU A 24 4.41 -11.51 0.55
C GLU A 24 3.97 -10.46 -0.49
N LYS A 25 3.06 -9.59 -0.11
CA LYS A 25 2.41 -8.56 -0.90
C LYS A 25 3.29 -7.34 -1.16
N ALA A 26 4.18 -6.99 -0.22
CA ALA A 26 5.04 -5.84 -0.34
C ALA A 26 6.33 -6.20 -1.11
N ASN A 27 6.53 -5.61 -2.30
CA ASN A 27 7.75 -5.85 -3.09
C ASN A 27 8.92 -5.02 -2.52
N PRO A 28 9.99 -5.64 -1.99
CA PRO A 28 11.09 -4.91 -1.34
C PRO A 28 11.85 -3.99 -2.30
N GLU A 29 12.04 -4.41 -3.55
CA GLU A 29 12.76 -3.62 -4.55
C GLU A 29 11.95 -2.37 -4.93
N TYR A 30 10.64 -2.50 -5.04
CA TYR A 30 9.77 -1.33 -5.26
C TYR A 30 9.86 -0.33 -4.11
N ILE A 31 9.83 -0.82 -2.87
CA ILE A 31 9.98 0.02 -1.67
C ILE A 31 11.34 0.70 -1.65
N GLU A 32 12.41 -0.02 -1.98
CA GLU A 32 13.76 0.53 -2.08
C GLU A 32 13.85 1.64 -3.12
N ARG A 33 13.24 1.44 -4.29
CA ARG A 33 13.15 2.47 -5.34
C ARG A 33 12.36 3.70 -4.91
N LEU A 34 11.30 3.55 -4.12
CA LEU A 34 10.56 4.68 -3.54
C LEU A 34 11.33 5.38 -2.42
N ALA A 35 12.13 4.64 -1.66
CA ALA A 35 12.94 5.15 -0.56
C ALA A 35 14.19 5.91 -1.03
N SER A 36 14.52 5.88 -2.32
CA SER A 36 15.67 6.60 -2.85
C SER A 36 15.51 8.10 -2.65
N ILE A 37 16.59 8.74 -2.22
CA ILE A 37 16.66 10.19 -2.02
C ILE A 37 17.81 10.69 -2.88
N GLU A 38 17.51 11.59 -3.80
CA GLU A 38 18.50 12.23 -4.67
C GLU A 38 18.52 13.73 -4.37
N ASN A 39 19.69 14.24 -3.92
CA ASN A 39 19.86 15.65 -3.55
C ASN A 39 18.85 16.17 -2.50
N GLY A 40 18.43 15.31 -1.57
CA GLY A 40 17.46 15.65 -0.52
C GLY A 40 15.99 15.62 -0.98
N LEU A 41 15.73 15.29 -2.25
CA LEU A 41 14.39 15.14 -2.81
C LEU A 41 13.98 13.66 -2.81
N PRO A 42 12.68 13.37 -2.63
CA PRO A 42 12.17 12.01 -2.71
C PRO A 42 12.29 11.47 -4.13
N SER A 43 12.18 10.14 -4.24
CA SER A 43 12.23 9.39 -5.48
C SER A 43 11.40 10.01 -6.63
N PRO A 44 11.91 10.02 -7.88
CA PRO A 44 11.20 10.59 -9.03
C PRO A 44 9.96 9.78 -9.45
N TYR A 45 9.67 8.67 -8.79
CA TYR A 45 8.48 7.83 -8.99
C TYR A 45 7.17 8.45 -8.43
N PHE A 46 7.05 9.78 -8.45
CA PHE A 46 5.90 10.54 -7.93
C PHE A 46 4.60 10.33 -8.73
N ASN A 47 4.71 9.79 -9.94
CA ASN A 47 3.61 9.51 -10.84
C ASN A 47 2.82 8.25 -10.46
N TYR A 48 3.34 7.41 -9.56
CA TYR A 48 2.60 6.28 -9.02
C TYR A 48 1.64 6.73 -7.92
N TYR A 49 0.42 6.22 -8.04
CA TYR A 49 -0.62 6.39 -7.04
C TYR A 49 -0.41 5.32 -5.98
N LEU A 50 -0.19 5.76 -4.74
CA LEU A 50 0.02 4.91 -3.58
C LEU A 50 -1.22 4.92 -2.71
N TYR A 51 -1.55 3.77 -2.12
CA TYR A 51 -2.78 3.61 -1.34
C TYR A 51 -2.50 2.96 0.00
N PHE A 52 -2.96 3.57 1.09
CA PHE A 52 -2.79 3.00 2.44
C PHE A 52 -4.06 3.13 3.25
N LYS A 53 -4.14 2.33 4.30
CA LYS A 53 -5.20 2.41 5.28
C LYS A 53 -4.72 3.19 6.50
N THR A 54 -5.58 4.01 7.05
CA THR A 54 -5.36 4.72 8.32
C THR A 54 -5.84 3.89 9.51
N ASP A 55 -5.48 4.34 10.70
CA ASP A 55 -5.96 3.78 11.97
C ASP A 55 -7.48 3.96 12.20
N ASP A 56 -8.11 4.95 11.57
CA ASP A 56 -9.55 5.20 11.58
C ASP A 56 -10.32 4.51 10.44
N ASP A 57 -9.73 3.49 9.83
CA ASP A 57 -10.37 2.65 8.82
C ASP A 57 -10.69 3.38 7.49
N LYS A 58 -10.02 4.52 7.22
CA LYS A 58 -10.08 5.23 5.93
C LYS A 58 -8.99 4.76 4.97
N LEU A 59 -9.23 5.05 3.69
CA LEU A 59 -8.29 4.83 2.61
C LEU A 59 -7.69 6.17 2.20
N ILE A 60 -6.37 6.23 2.15
CA ILE A 60 -5.64 7.36 1.58
C ILE A 60 -5.14 7.03 0.18
N GLU A 61 -5.22 7.99 -0.71
CA GLU A 61 -4.57 8.01 -2.01
C GLU A 61 -3.53 9.13 -2.01
N THR A 62 -2.29 8.80 -2.35
CA THR A 62 -1.17 9.74 -2.26
C THR A 62 -0.01 9.35 -3.17
N ASN A 63 1.15 9.99 -3.01
CA ASN A 63 2.39 9.70 -3.71
C ASN A 63 3.59 9.78 -2.76
N ILE A 64 4.77 9.41 -3.27
CA ILE A 64 6.00 9.37 -2.48
C ILE A 64 6.41 10.74 -1.92
N THR A 65 6.08 11.82 -2.63
CA THR A 65 6.38 13.19 -2.18
C THR A 65 5.69 13.51 -0.86
N PHE A 66 4.39 13.21 -0.76
CA PHE A 66 3.67 13.43 0.49
C PHE A 66 4.12 12.48 1.59
N LEU A 67 4.33 11.20 1.28
CA LEU A 67 4.84 10.24 2.28
C LEU A 67 6.19 10.66 2.87
N TYR A 68 7.09 11.17 2.04
CA TYR A 68 8.37 11.67 2.50
C TYR A 68 8.21 12.88 3.43
N LYS A 69 7.29 13.81 3.10
CA LYS A 69 6.98 14.94 3.97
C LYS A 69 6.41 14.50 5.31
N LEU A 70 5.43 13.60 5.28
CA LEU A 70 4.82 13.04 6.48
C LEU A 70 5.88 12.33 7.35
N TYR A 71 6.77 11.57 6.71
CA TYR A 71 7.89 10.93 7.37
C TYR A 71 8.83 11.94 8.07
N GLN A 72 9.23 12.99 7.36
CA GLN A 72 10.11 14.03 7.92
C GLN A 72 9.50 14.72 9.14
N ASP A 73 8.20 14.99 9.10
CA ASP A 73 7.54 15.78 10.14
C ASP A 73 7.18 14.94 11.39
N HIS A 74 6.94 13.63 11.24
CA HIS A 74 6.39 12.80 12.32
C HIS A 74 7.19 11.54 12.68
N TYR A 75 7.98 11.01 11.74
CA TYR A 75 8.51 9.64 11.86
C TYR A 75 10.04 9.53 11.78
N VAL A 76 10.74 10.61 11.44
CA VAL A 76 12.19 10.58 11.21
C VAL A 76 12.98 10.06 12.42
N GLU A 77 12.62 10.49 13.63
CA GLU A 77 13.27 10.04 14.88
C GLU A 77 12.90 8.60 15.21
N THR A 78 11.61 8.25 15.08
CA THR A 78 11.08 6.89 15.33
C THR A 78 11.82 5.84 14.49
N TYR A 79 12.10 6.15 13.23
CA TYR A 79 12.80 5.27 12.30
C TYR A 79 14.28 5.60 12.15
N LYS A 80 14.86 6.42 13.04
CA LYS A 80 16.31 6.74 13.09
C LYS A 80 16.87 7.17 11.73
N ASN A 81 16.18 8.09 11.05
CA ASN A 81 16.54 8.59 9.72
C ASN A 81 16.52 7.51 8.61
N ASN A 82 15.79 6.41 8.78
CA ASN A 82 15.62 5.36 7.78
C ASN A 82 14.23 5.39 7.11
N LEU A 83 14.13 6.07 5.96
CA LEU A 83 12.89 6.12 5.16
C LEU A 83 12.47 4.75 4.63
N ASN A 84 13.43 3.90 4.25
CA ASN A 84 13.14 2.55 3.74
C ASN A 84 12.44 1.69 4.80
N ALA A 85 12.88 1.77 6.06
CA ALA A 85 12.23 1.08 7.17
C ALA A 85 10.79 1.57 7.40
N PHE A 86 10.58 2.90 7.37
CA PHE A 86 9.24 3.48 7.45
C PHE A 86 8.32 2.99 6.34
N LEU A 87 8.77 3.05 5.08
CA LEU A 87 7.99 2.56 3.95
C LEU A 87 7.75 1.05 4.02
N THR A 88 8.73 0.27 4.48
CA THR A 88 8.56 -1.18 4.65
C THR A 88 7.46 -1.51 5.65
N ASP A 89 7.44 -0.84 6.80
CA ASP A 89 6.38 -1.04 7.81
C ASP A 89 5.01 -0.58 7.31
N LEU A 90 4.98 0.52 6.56
CA LEU A 90 3.76 1.06 5.96
C LEU A 90 3.18 0.11 4.88
N PHE A 91 4.01 -0.39 3.96
CA PHE A 91 3.59 -1.30 2.89
C PHE A 91 3.20 -2.69 3.41
N THR A 92 3.77 -3.14 4.52
CA THR A 92 3.40 -4.39 5.18
C THR A 92 2.15 -4.27 6.06
N GLN A 93 1.63 -3.04 6.22
CA GLN A 93 0.50 -2.68 7.08
C GLN A 93 0.70 -3.00 8.56
N ASN A 94 1.94 -3.09 9.01
CA ASN A 94 2.24 -3.35 10.42
C ASN A 94 1.95 -2.12 11.29
N ASN A 95 2.04 -0.92 10.70
CA ASN A 95 1.82 0.34 11.39
C ASN A 95 1.02 1.28 10.47
N PRO A 96 -0.33 1.30 10.57
CA PRO A 96 -1.14 2.19 9.74
C PRO A 96 -0.85 3.66 10.08
N LEU A 97 -1.03 4.54 9.09
CA LEU A 97 -0.84 5.97 9.31
C LEU A 97 -1.95 6.51 10.20
N LYS A 98 -1.59 7.38 11.13
CA LYS A 98 -2.58 8.02 12.00
C LYS A 98 -3.30 9.12 11.26
N ILE A 99 -4.63 9.09 11.29
CA ILE A 99 -5.42 10.11 10.60
C ILE A 99 -5.16 11.52 11.15
N GLU A 100 -4.91 11.66 12.45
CA GLU A 100 -4.62 12.94 13.10
C GLU A 100 -3.33 13.60 12.59
N GLU A 101 -2.32 12.79 12.24
CA GLU A 101 -1.04 13.26 11.69
C GLU A 101 -1.18 13.62 10.20
N ILE A 102 -2.16 13.04 9.50
CA ILE A 102 -2.45 13.34 8.09
C ILE A 102 -3.35 14.57 7.95
N ASP A 103 -4.34 14.72 8.83
CA ASP A 103 -5.38 15.72 8.74
C ASP A 103 -4.85 17.17 8.76
N ILE A 104 -3.70 17.39 9.41
CA ILE A 104 -3.02 18.69 9.43
C ILE A 104 -2.54 19.14 8.04
N TYR A 105 -2.50 18.25 7.05
CA TYR A 105 -2.10 18.54 5.66
C TYR A 105 -3.28 18.77 4.72
N LYS A 106 -4.52 18.62 5.20
CA LYS A 106 -5.71 19.00 4.44
C LYS A 106 -5.57 20.45 3.97
N ASN A 107 -5.81 20.68 2.68
CA ASN A 107 -5.71 21.99 2.00
C ASN A 107 -4.29 22.59 1.90
N LYS A 108 -3.21 21.84 2.16
CA LYS A 108 -1.83 22.32 1.99
C LYS A 108 -1.23 22.08 0.59
N GLY A 109 -2.06 21.72 -0.40
CA GLY A 109 -1.63 21.50 -1.78
C GLY A 109 -0.86 20.20 -2.03
N TYR A 110 -0.80 19.30 -1.04
CA TYR A 110 -0.26 17.96 -1.23
C TYR A 110 -1.24 17.06 -1.99
N PHE A 111 -0.69 16.10 -2.74
CA PHE A 111 -1.49 15.03 -3.32
C PHE A 111 -1.88 14.03 -2.21
N LEU A 112 -3.01 14.31 -1.59
CA LEU A 112 -3.58 13.52 -0.50
C LEU A 112 -5.10 13.57 -0.65
N ASN A 113 -5.70 12.42 -0.89
CA ASN A 113 -7.15 12.26 -0.87
C ASN A 113 -7.52 11.17 0.13
N ILE A 114 -8.61 11.37 0.86
CA ILE A 114 -9.11 10.43 1.88
C ILE A 114 -10.50 9.98 1.46
N TYR A 115 -10.74 8.67 1.48
CA TYR A 115 -12.00 8.07 1.07
C TYR A 115 -12.48 7.02 2.07
N ASP A 116 -13.80 6.80 2.09
CA ASP A 116 -14.38 5.65 2.74
C ASP A 116 -14.12 4.37 1.95
N ILE A 117 -13.85 3.27 2.66
CA ILE A 117 -13.66 1.93 2.08
C ILE A 117 -15.03 1.33 1.75
N ASP A 118 -15.20 0.89 0.50
CA ASP A 118 -16.35 0.09 0.09
C ASP A 118 -16.17 -1.35 0.60
N LYS A 119 -16.78 -1.64 1.76
CA LYS A 119 -16.65 -2.96 2.42
C LYS A 119 -17.15 -4.12 1.54
N LYS A 120 -18.03 -3.88 0.56
CA LYS A 120 -18.46 -4.97 -0.35
C LYS A 120 -17.33 -5.36 -1.28
N ILE A 121 -16.55 -4.40 -1.76
CA ILE A 121 -15.40 -4.64 -2.64
C ILE A 121 -14.21 -5.16 -1.84
N SER A 122 -13.90 -4.57 -0.69
CA SER A 122 -12.74 -4.99 0.13
C SER A 122 -12.85 -6.44 0.63
N ASN A 123 -14.08 -6.97 0.72
CA ASN A 123 -14.32 -8.36 1.11
C ASN A 123 -14.29 -9.34 -0.08
N MET A 124 -14.11 -8.86 -1.31
CA MET A 124 -13.93 -9.71 -2.48
C MET A 124 -12.48 -10.20 -2.57
N ASN A 125 -12.29 -11.43 -3.06
CA ASN A 125 -10.95 -11.86 -3.48
C ASN A 125 -10.51 -11.11 -4.75
N ILE A 126 -9.20 -11.07 -4.99
CA ILE A 126 -8.61 -10.31 -6.08
C ILE A 126 -9.07 -10.75 -7.47
N GLU A 127 -9.30 -12.05 -7.68
CA GLU A 127 -9.74 -12.58 -8.98
C GLU A 127 -11.17 -12.13 -9.33
N ASN A 128 -12.05 -12.05 -8.32
CA ASN A 128 -13.39 -11.50 -8.49
C ASN A 128 -13.35 -9.99 -8.79
N ILE A 129 -12.45 -9.24 -8.13
CA ILE A 129 -12.24 -7.82 -8.40
C ILE A 129 -11.80 -7.62 -9.86
N LYS A 130 -10.77 -8.36 -10.30
CA LYS A 130 -10.28 -8.32 -11.69
C LYS A 130 -11.39 -8.58 -12.68
N LYS A 131 -12.11 -9.70 -12.54
CA LYS A 131 -13.17 -10.11 -13.47
C LYS A 131 -14.33 -9.09 -13.53
N ARG A 132 -14.65 -8.44 -12.41
CA ARG A 132 -15.83 -7.59 -12.31
C ARG A 132 -15.57 -6.15 -12.72
N TYR A 133 -14.41 -5.60 -12.37
CA TYR A 133 -14.14 -4.16 -12.47
C TYR A 133 -13.06 -3.81 -13.49
N LEU A 134 -12.22 -4.76 -13.89
CA LEU A 134 -11.07 -4.50 -14.74
C LEU A 134 -11.27 -5.04 -16.15
N LYS A 135 -10.71 -4.31 -17.13
CA LYS A 135 -10.54 -4.78 -18.50
C LYS A 135 -9.10 -5.25 -18.67
N SER A 136 -8.92 -6.49 -19.14
CA SER A 136 -7.58 -7.03 -19.39
C SER A 136 -7.00 -6.43 -20.67
N GLU A 137 -5.75 -6.00 -20.64
CA GLU A 137 -5.01 -5.48 -21.79
C GLU A 137 -3.60 -6.08 -21.79
N GLN A 138 -3.36 -7.10 -22.62
CA GLN A 138 -2.08 -7.82 -22.67
C GLN A 138 -1.59 -8.23 -21.25
N GLU A 139 -0.57 -7.56 -20.72
CA GLU A 139 0.07 -7.82 -19.43
C GLU A 139 -0.39 -6.86 -18.31
N SER A 140 -1.37 -6.00 -18.59
CA SER A 140 -1.92 -5.02 -17.67
C SER A 140 -3.45 -5.08 -17.57
N PHE A 141 -3.99 -4.25 -16.69
CA PHE A 141 -5.42 -4.03 -16.55
C PHE A 141 -5.76 -2.55 -16.67
N ILE A 142 -6.92 -2.27 -17.25
CA ILE A 142 -7.53 -0.96 -17.29
C ILE A 142 -8.74 -0.92 -16.34
N LEU A 143 -8.81 0.14 -15.54
CA LEU A 143 -9.98 0.48 -14.74
C LEU A 143 -10.55 1.83 -15.21
N ILE A 144 -11.82 1.82 -15.62
CA ILE A 144 -12.50 3.01 -16.13
C ILE A 144 -13.41 3.59 -15.02
N PRO A 145 -13.13 4.80 -14.50
CA PRO A 145 -13.87 5.40 -13.39
C PRO A 145 -15.39 5.43 -13.56
N LYS A 146 -15.87 5.74 -14.77
CA LYS A 146 -17.31 5.87 -15.06
C LYS A 146 -18.09 4.56 -14.96
N ASP A 147 -17.39 3.42 -14.99
CA ASP A 147 -18.02 2.10 -14.91
C ASP A 147 -18.31 1.71 -13.44
N LEU A 148 -17.93 2.55 -12.47
CA LEU A 148 -18.11 2.31 -11.05
C LEU A 148 -19.16 3.25 -10.44
N PRO A 149 -19.90 2.76 -9.42
CA PRO A 149 -21.04 3.49 -8.87
C PRO A 149 -20.63 4.67 -7.99
N SER A 150 -19.38 4.71 -7.50
CA SER A 150 -18.91 5.77 -6.61
C SER A 150 -17.38 5.89 -6.63
N MET A 151 -16.89 7.04 -6.14
CA MET A 151 -15.47 7.26 -5.94
C MET A 151 -14.89 6.30 -4.89
N SER A 152 -15.62 6.03 -3.79
CA SER A 152 -15.21 5.03 -2.80
C SER A 152 -15.03 3.64 -3.41
N SER A 153 -15.93 3.22 -4.30
CA SER A 153 -15.81 1.94 -4.99
C SER A 153 -14.57 1.90 -5.90
N LEU A 154 -14.32 2.97 -6.66
CA LEU A 154 -13.13 3.15 -7.49
C LEU A 154 -11.83 3.06 -6.69
N LYS A 155 -11.73 3.85 -5.63
CA LYS A 155 -10.51 3.90 -4.82
C LYS A 155 -10.30 2.60 -4.06
N THR A 156 -11.37 1.93 -3.63
CA THR A 156 -11.27 0.60 -3.01
C THR A 156 -10.74 -0.44 -4.00
N VAL A 157 -11.21 -0.48 -5.26
CA VAL A 157 -10.65 -1.38 -6.28
C VAL A 157 -9.15 -1.11 -6.48
N LEU A 158 -8.76 0.16 -6.63
CA LEU A 158 -7.36 0.54 -6.81
C LEU A 158 -6.50 0.14 -5.60
N TYR A 159 -6.98 0.38 -4.38
CA TYR A 159 -6.31 -0.05 -3.17
C TYR A 159 -6.14 -1.58 -3.09
N GLU A 160 -7.18 -2.36 -3.38
CA GLU A 160 -7.06 -3.82 -3.38
C GLU A 160 -6.05 -4.31 -4.43
N MET A 161 -5.99 -3.68 -5.60
CA MET A 161 -4.94 -3.98 -6.58
C MET A 161 -3.55 -3.61 -6.05
N PHE A 162 -3.39 -2.42 -5.48
CA PHE A 162 -2.13 -1.97 -4.88
C PHE A 162 -1.62 -2.94 -3.80
N LEU A 163 -2.52 -3.36 -2.90
CA LEU A 163 -2.20 -4.36 -1.87
C LEU A 163 -1.79 -5.71 -2.43
N ASN A 164 -2.20 -6.04 -3.65
CA ASN A 164 -1.79 -7.27 -4.31
C ASN A 164 -0.58 -7.07 -5.23
N GLY A 165 0.21 -6.01 -5.00
CA GLY A 165 1.50 -5.79 -5.66
C GLY A 165 1.38 -5.25 -7.09
N TYR A 166 0.31 -4.52 -7.38
CA TYR A 166 0.15 -3.83 -8.65
C TYR A 166 0.55 -2.35 -8.54
N LEU A 167 1.22 -1.85 -9.57
CA LEU A 167 1.51 -0.43 -9.79
C LEU A 167 0.32 0.23 -10.45
N ILE A 168 0.02 1.45 -10.03
CA ILE A 168 -1.15 2.19 -10.49
C ILE A 168 -0.71 3.55 -11.01
N THR A 169 -1.07 3.81 -12.26
CA THR A 169 -0.92 5.12 -12.91
C THR A 169 -2.25 5.56 -13.51
N MET A 170 -2.41 6.85 -13.73
CA MET A 170 -3.62 7.40 -14.37
C MET A 170 -3.24 7.99 -15.73
N ASN A 171 -4.01 7.64 -16.75
CA ASN A 171 -4.03 8.35 -18.02
C ASN A 171 -5.25 9.27 -18.01
N ASP A 172 -5.03 10.57 -18.18
CA ASP A 172 -6.06 11.61 -18.15
C ASP A 172 -6.65 11.96 -19.53
N TYR A 173 -6.15 11.36 -20.61
CA TYR A 173 -6.70 11.53 -21.96
C TYR A 173 -8.05 10.83 -22.14
N GLY A 174 -8.96 11.45 -22.91
CA GLY A 174 -10.15 10.79 -23.46
C GLY A 174 -11.21 10.31 -22.47
N GLY A 175 -11.30 10.93 -21.28
CA GLY A 175 -12.27 10.56 -20.24
C GLY A 175 -11.67 9.81 -19.05
N GLY A 176 -10.35 9.61 -19.04
CA GLY A 176 -9.59 9.16 -17.88
C GLY A 176 -9.71 7.66 -17.59
N TYR A 177 -8.58 6.98 -17.42
CA TYR A 177 -8.55 5.60 -16.93
C TYR A 177 -7.30 5.33 -16.11
N TYR A 178 -7.37 4.33 -15.25
CA TYR A 178 -6.21 3.84 -14.51
C TYR A 178 -5.59 2.66 -15.23
N ASN A 179 -4.28 2.69 -15.39
CA ASN A 179 -3.48 1.56 -15.83
C ASN A 179 -2.91 0.85 -14.59
N ILE A 180 -3.07 -0.46 -14.54
CA ILE A 180 -2.77 -1.31 -13.40
C ILE A 180 -1.88 -2.45 -13.87
N GLU A 181 -0.60 -2.37 -13.53
CA GLU A 181 0.44 -3.29 -14.00
C GLU A 181 1.03 -4.05 -12.82
N LYS A 182 1.39 -5.32 -13.00
CA LYS A 182 2.09 -6.04 -11.94
C LYS A 182 3.50 -5.45 -11.82
N PHE A 183 3.98 -5.20 -10.61
CA PHE A 183 5.39 -4.87 -10.45
C PHE A 183 6.24 -6.10 -10.79
N GLU A 184 7.14 -5.95 -11.75
CA GLU A 184 8.16 -6.93 -12.09
C GLU A 184 9.55 -6.37 -11.75
N SER A 185 10.31 -7.11 -10.95
CA SER A 185 11.73 -6.83 -10.72
C SER A 185 12.48 -6.98 -12.05
N LYS A 186 13.13 -5.92 -12.51
CA LYS A 186 13.97 -5.95 -13.71
C LYS A 186 15.43 -6.03 -13.33
#